data_AF-A0AAD3WDE6-F1
#
_entry.id   AF-A0AAD3WDE6-F1
#
_cell.length_a   1.000
_cell.length_b   1.000
_cell.length_c   1.000
_cell.angle_alpha   90.00
_cell.angle_beta   90.00
_cell.angle_gamma   90.00
#
_symmetry.space_group_name_H-M   'P 1'
#
loop_
_entity.id
_entity.type
_entity.pdbx_description
1 polymer ?
#
loop_
_entity_poly.entity_id
_entity_poly.type
_entity_poly.pdbx_seq_one_letter_code
_entity_poly.pdbx_strand_id
1 'polypeptide(L)' 'MARDPVCGMNVKEDCPSNLRSEYKGREYRFCSDRCREEFDRNPESYVSREQQRLESRESRSDLRGNREKRSERPR' A
#
# COMPACT_ATOMS: atom_id res chain seq x y z
N MET A 1 -11.22 -4.55 7.10
CA MET A 1 -12.16 -4.02 6.07
C MET A 1 -11.37 -3.25 5.02
N ALA A 2 -11.31 -3.73 3.78
CA ALA A 2 -10.68 -3.02 2.67
C ALA A 2 -11.74 -2.19 1.93
N ARG A 3 -11.35 -1.08 1.31
CA ARG A 3 -12.26 -0.31 0.45
C ARG A 3 -11.85 -0.50 -1.00
N ASP A 4 -12.81 -0.82 -1.84
CA ASP A 4 -12.61 -0.90 -3.28
C ASP A 4 -12.31 0.52 -3.80
N PRO A 5 -11.18 0.75 -4.49
CA PRO A 5 -10.82 2.07 -4.98
C PRO A 5 -11.65 2.52 -6.20
N VAL A 6 -12.30 1.58 -6.91
CA VAL A 6 -13.10 1.85 -8.10
C VAL A 6 -14.51 2.27 -7.71
N CYS A 7 -15.21 1.46 -6.91
CA CYS A 7 -16.61 1.71 -6.55
C CYS A 7 -16.80 2.31 -5.15
N GLY A 8 -15.76 2.34 -4.31
CA GLY A 8 -15.85 2.83 -2.92
C GLY A 8 -16.56 1.87 -1.96
N MET A 9 -16.92 0.68 -2.43
CA MET A 9 -17.65 -0.31 -1.65
C MET A 9 -16.75 -0.96 -0.59
N ASN A 10 -17.32 -1.31 0.57
CA ASN A 10 -16.56 -2.00 1.60
C ASN A 10 -16.38 -3.47 1.21
N VAL A 11 -15.14 -3.84 0.95
CA VAL A 11 -14.71 -5.21 0.68
C VAL A 11 -14.46 -5.90 2.02
N LYS A 12 -15.23 -6.95 2.27
CA LYS A 12 -15.06 -7.82 3.44
C LYS A 12 -13.71 -8.54 3.34
N GLU A 13 -13.12 -8.87 4.48
CA GLU A 13 -11.83 -9.58 4.53
C GLU A 13 -11.88 -10.98 3.92
N ASP A 14 -13.08 -11.56 3.85
CA ASP A 14 -13.41 -12.85 3.23
C ASP A 14 -13.43 -12.83 1.70
N CYS A 15 -13.05 -11.71 1.06
CA CYS A 15 -13.04 -11.64 -0.40
C CYS A 15 -12.02 -12.63 -1.00
N PRO A 16 -12.41 -13.41 -2.03
CA PRO A 16 -11.57 -14.41 -2.64
C PRO A 16 -10.29 -13.79 -3.19
N SER A 17 -9.18 -14.52 -3.07
CA SER A 17 -7.85 -14.07 -3.52
C SER A 17 -7.80 -13.69 -5.00
N ASN A 18 -8.72 -14.21 -5.81
CA ASN A 18 -8.88 -13.92 -7.24
C ASN A 18 -9.26 -12.46 -7.53
N LEU A 19 -9.83 -11.76 -6.53
CA LEU A 19 -10.22 -10.35 -6.57
C LEU A 19 -9.16 -9.44 -5.94
N ARG A 20 -7.90 -9.89 -5.91
CA ARG A 20 -6.75 -9.11 -5.43
C ARG A 20 -5.85 -8.78 -6.60
N SER A 21 -5.26 -7.58 -6.58
CA SER A 21 -4.27 -7.18 -7.58
C SER A 21 -3.09 -6.51 -6.89
N GLU A 22 -1.89 -6.87 -7.30
CA GLU A 22 -0.66 -6.24 -6.81
C GLU A 22 -0.25 -5.11 -7.76
N TYR A 23 -0.15 -3.89 -7.25
CA TYR A 23 0.29 -2.76 -8.04
C TYR A 23 1.26 -1.87 -7.26
N LYS A 24 2.45 -1.63 -7.83
CA LYS A 24 3.57 -0.92 -7.20
C LYS A 24 3.92 -1.48 -5.80
N GLY A 25 3.96 -2.82 -5.68
CA GLY A 25 4.30 -3.51 -4.43
C GLY A 25 3.20 -3.47 -3.36
N ARG A 26 1.94 -3.21 -3.76
CA ARG A 26 0.79 -3.16 -2.84
C ARG A 26 -0.35 -4.04 -3.31
N GLU A 27 -0.93 -4.78 -2.37
CA GLU A 27 -2.14 -5.57 -2.59
C GLU A 27 -3.40 -4.69 -2.50
N TYR A 28 -4.16 -4.62 -3.58
CA TYR A 28 -5.49 -4.02 -3.67
C TYR A 28 -6.56 -5.11 -3.72
N ARG A 29 -7.72 -4.85 -3.11
CA ARG A 29 -8.85 -5.79 -3.05
C ARG A 29 -10.08 -5.17 -3.68
N PHE A 30 -10.75 -5.96 -4.51
CA PHE A 30 -11.93 -5.54 -5.27
C PHE A 30 -13.17 -6.31 -4.82
N CYS A 31 -14.34 -5.71 -5.01
CA CYS A 31 -15.61 -6.36 -4.71
C CYS A 31 -16.04 -7.35 -5.80
N SER A 32 -15.49 -7.24 -7.02
CA SER A 32 -15.87 -8.04 -8.19
C SER A 32 -14.81 -7.96 -9.29
N ASP A 33 -14.78 -8.94 -10.21
CA ASP A 33 -13.82 -8.98 -11.33
C ASP A 33 -13.93 -7.74 -12.22
N ARG A 34 -15.14 -7.20 -12.37
CA ARG A 34 -15.37 -5.94 -13.10
C ARG A 34 -14.61 -4.76 -12.51
N CYS A 35 -14.55 -4.65 -11.18
CA CYS A 35 -13.77 -3.59 -10.53
C CYS A 35 -12.26 -3.83 -10.70
N ARG A 36 -11.82 -5.09 -10.70
CA ARG A 36 -10.42 -5.43 -11.03
C ARG A 36 -10.06 -4.99 -12.44
N GLU A 37 -10.88 -5.31 -13.44
CA GLU A 37 -10.63 -4.89 -14.84
C GLU A 37 -10.62 -3.37 -15.00
N GLU A 38 -11.56 -2.66 -14.38
CA GLU A 38 -11.62 -1.20 -14.43
C GLU A 38 -10.37 -0.56 -13.78
N PHE A 39 -9.92 -1.14 -12.67
CA PHE A 39 -8.67 -0.76 -12.03
C PHE A 39 -7.47 -1.07 -12.93
N ASP A 40 -7.42 -2.22 -13.59
CA ASP A 40 -6.34 -2.59 -14.51
C ASP A 40 -6.25 -1.63 -15.71
N ARG A 41 -7.40 -1.08 -16.14
CA ARG A 41 -7.45 -0.06 -17.19
C ARG A 41 -6.87 1.29 -16.77
N ASN A 42 -7.00 1.69 -15.51
CA ASN A 42 -6.53 3.00 -15.03
C ASN A 42 -6.00 2.99 -13.57
N PRO A 43 -4.99 2.16 -13.25
CA PRO A 43 -4.57 1.95 -11.87
C PRO A 43 -3.92 3.21 -11.28
N GLU A 44 -3.22 4.00 -12.08
CA GLU A 44 -2.49 5.19 -11.62
C GLU A 44 -3.37 6.24 -10.93
N SER A 45 -4.58 6.44 -11.43
CA SER A 45 -5.54 7.41 -10.87
C SER A 45 -6.01 7.00 -9.47
N TYR A 46 -6.19 5.69 -9.25
CA TYR A 46 -6.64 5.11 -8.00
C TYR A 46 -5.52 4.96 -6.96
N VAL A 47 -4.31 4.66 -7.42
CA VAL A 47 -3.15 4.32 -6.57
C VAL A 47 -2.48 5.58 -6.02
N SER A 48 -2.52 6.70 -6.75
CA SER A 48 -1.87 7.97 -6.36
C SER A 48 -2.25 8.46 -4.96
N ARG A 49 -3.53 8.33 -4.59
CA ARG A 49 -4.01 8.79 -3.28
C ARG A 49 -3.58 7.89 -2.12
N GLU A 50 -3.37 6.62 -2.42
CA GLU A 50 -2.95 5.64 -1.42
C GLU A 50 -1.43 5.65 -1.23
N GLN A 51 -0.62 5.87 -2.28
CA GLN A 51 0.85 5.92 -2.20
C GLN A 51 1.34 6.94 -1.16
N GLN A 52 0.77 8.15 -1.19
CA GLN A 52 1.13 9.24 -0.29
C GLN A 52 1.01 8.86 1.21
N ARG A 53 0.06 7.98 1.56
CA ARG A 53 -0.14 7.51 2.94
C ARG A 53 0.91 6.48 3.37
N LEU A 54 1.43 5.65 2.46
CA LEU A 54 2.42 4.63 2.79
C LEU A 54 3.87 5.13 2.69
N GLU A 55 4.18 6.02 1.75
CA GLU A 55 5.49 6.69 1.68
C GLU A 55 5.80 7.43 2.99
N SER A 56 4.76 8.01 3.61
CA SER A 56 4.82 8.63 4.94
C SER A 56 5.10 7.63 6.07
N ARG A 57 4.82 6.33 5.85
CA ARG A 57 4.98 5.25 6.82
C ARG A 57 6.36 4.57 6.71
N GLU A 58 6.90 4.46 5.50
CA GLU A 58 8.26 3.95 5.26
C GLU A 58 9.34 4.98 5.60
N SER A 59 9.10 6.28 5.38
CA SER A 59 10.02 7.36 5.80
C SER A 59 10.29 7.44 7.32
N ARG A 60 9.59 6.67 8.16
CA ARG A 60 9.84 6.59 9.61
C ARG A 60 10.74 5.42 10.02
N SER A 61 11.02 4.47 9.13
CA SER A 61 11.84 3.29 9.44
C SER A 61 13.34 3.56 9.34
N ASP A 62 13.77 4.61 8.63
CA ASP A 62 15.18 4.96 8.42
C ASP A 62 15.89 5.68 9.58
N LEU A 63 15.19 6.08 10.65
CA LEU A 63 15.85 6.67 11.83
C LEU A 63 16.37 5.63 12.84
N ARG A 64 16.10 4.34 12.65
CA ARG A 64 16.66 3.25 13.47
C ARG A 64 17.97 2.68 12.90
N GLY A 65 18.62 3.38 11.97
CA GLY A 65 19.93 3.00 11.41
C GLY A 65 21.11 3.85 11.88
N ASN A 66 20.91 4.91 12.69
CA ASN A 66 21.99 5.86 12.99
C ASN A 66 22.14 6.17 14.49
N ARG A 67 22.56 5.18 15.29
CA ARG A 67 23.09 5.45 16.64
C ARG A 67 24.08 4.40 17.15
N GLU A 68 25.04 3.98 16.33
CA GLU A 68 26.18 3.18 16.84
C GLU A 68 27.55 3.66 16.33
N LYS A 69 27.74 4.98 16.18
CA LYS A 69 29.07 5.59 15.99
C LYS A 69 29.21 6.91 16.74
N ARG A 70 29.04 6.88 18.06
CA ARG A 70 29.51 7.96 18.95
C ARG A 70 29.80 7.38 20.32
N SER A 71 30.87 6.61 20.46
CA SER A 71 31.45 6.25 21.76
C SER A 71 32.80 5.60 21.52
N GLU A 72 33.81 6.37 21.09
CA GLU A 72 35.22 6.01 21.28
C GLU A 72 36.09 7.24 21.02
N ARG A 73 36.12 8.13 22.01
CA ARG A 73 37.29 8.97 22.28
C ARG A 73 37.89 8.47 23.59
N PRO A 74 38.96 7.67 23.59
CA PRO A 74 39.93 7.66 24.66
C PRO A 74 41.04 8.69 24.39
N ARG A 75 41.76 9.03 25.45
CA ARG A 75 42.47 10.29 25.71
C ARG A 75 43.71 10.56 24.86
#